data_AF-A0A6J0IWE8-F1
#
_entry.id   AF-A0A6J0IWE8-F1
#
_cell.length_a   1.000
_cell.length_b   1.000
_cell.length_c   1.000
_cell.angle_alpha   90.00
_cell.angle_beta   90.00
_cell.angle_gamma   90.00
#
_symmetry.space_group_name_H-M   'P 1'
#
loop_
_entity.id
_entity.type
_entity.pdbx_description
1 polymer ?
#
loop_
_entity_poly.entity_id
_entity_poly.type
_entity_poly.pdbx_seq_one_letter_code
_entity_poly.pdbx_strand_id
1 'polypeptide(L)' 'MSVFHDEVEIEDFAYEEETGTYSCPCPCGVRILIRRENLECGEDVATCTSYTT' A
#
# COMPACT_ATOMS: atom_id res chain seq x y z
N MET A 1 3.15 -18.92 -3.09
CA MET A 1 1.98 -18.57 -2.26
C MET A 1 2.03 -17.07 -2.12
N SER A 2 1.21 -16.36 -2.90
CA SER A 2 1.03 -14.92 -2.72
C SER A 2 0.45 -14.73 -1.33
N VAL A 3 1.29 -14.32 -0.38
CA VAL A 3 0.81 -13.98 0.95
C VAL A 3 0.10 -12.64 0.77
N PHE A 4 -1.21 -12.70 0.62
CA PHE A 4 -2.05 -11.55 0.89
C PHE A 4 -1.83 -11.23 2.37
N HIS A 5 -1.11 -10.15 2.64
CA HIS A 5 -1.11 -9.56 3.96
C HIS A 5 -2.47 -8.88 4.12
N ASP A 6 -3.11 -9.13 5.26
CA ASP A 6 -4.45 -8.70 5.65
C ASP A 6 -4.94 -7.40 5.01
N GLU A 7 -6.25 -7.32 4.78
CA GLU A 7 -6.95 -6.08 4.49
C GLU A 7 -6.67 -5.09 5.63
N VAL A 8 -5.74 -4.16 5.40
CA VAL A 8 -5.40 -3.11 6.38
C VAL A 8 -6.33 -1.93 6.14
N GLU A 9 -6.95 -1.43 7.21
CA GLU A 9 -7.75 -0.21 7.12
C GLU A 9 -6.85 0.99 6.84
N ILE A 10 -7.32 1.94 6.03
CA ILE A 10 -6.53 3.12 5.66
C ILE A 10 -6.07 3.95 6.86
N GLU A 11 -6.75 3.82 8.00
CA GLU A 11 -6.39 4.47 9.26
C GLU A 11 -5.04 3.99 9.85
N ASP A 12 -4.58 2.79 9.49
CA ASP A 12 -3.29 2.24 9.94
C ASP A 12 -2.13 2.60 8.99
N PHE A 13 -2.43 3.16 7.82
CA PHE A 13 -1.41 3.61 6.87
C PHE A 13 -0.80 4.97 7.28
N ALA A 14 0.49 5.12 7.05
CA ALA A 14 1.16 6.40 7.18
C ALA A 14 0.90 7.26 5.94
N TYR A 15 0.11 8.33 6.10
CA TYR A 15 -0.15 9.31 5.05
C TYR A 15 0.94 10.37 4.97
N GLU A 16 1.55 10.54 3.79
CA GLU A 16 2.42 11.67 3.47
C GLU A 16 1.61 12.75 2.75
N GLU A 17 1.38 13.89 3.41
CA GLU A 17 0.66 15.04 2.83
C GLU A 17 1.44 15.70 1.68
N GLU A 18 2.77 15.65 1.73
CA GLU A 18 3.64 16.24 0.71
C GLU A 18 3.51 15.54 -0.65
N THR A 19 3.34 14.21 -0.63
CA THR A 19 3.25 13.38 -1.84
C THR A 19 1.85 12.83 -2.08
N GLY A 20 0.91 13.05 -1.15
CA GLY A 20 -0.45 12.51 -1.19
C GLY A 20 -0.51 10.98 -1.21
N THR A 21 0.47 10.33 -0.57
CA THR A 21 0.68 8.88 -0.68
C THR A 21 0.56 8.21 0.69
N TYR A 22 -0.18 7.11 0.75
CA TYR A 22 -0.28 6.22 1.90
C TYR A 22 0.81 5.15 1.81
N SER A 23 1.53 4.94 2.91
CA SER A 23 2.56 3.92 3.02
C SER A 23 2.28 2.96 4.17
N CYS A 24 2.49 1.67 3.95
CA CYS A 24 2.36 0.65 4.99
C CYS A 24 3.55 -0.32 4.96
N PRO A 25 4.09 -0.70 6.14
CA PRO A 25 5.17 -1.68 6.23
C PRO A 25 4.65 -3.09 5.91
N CYS A 26 4.93 -3.58 4.71
CA CYS A 26 4.68 -4.98 4.38
C CYS A 26 5.79 -5.86 5.04
N PRO A 27 5.43 -7.00 5.65
CA PRO A 27 6.39 -7.92 6.27
C PRO A 27 7.30 -8.60 5.25
N CYS A 28 7.06 -8.39 3.95
CA CYS A 28 7.99 -8.68 2.86
C CYS A 28 9.27 -7.82 2.89
N GLY A 29 9.37 -6.82 3.79
CA GLY A 29 10.55 -5.97 3.97
C GLY A 29 10.60 -4.75 3.05
N VAL A 30 9.55 -4.53 2.28
CA VAL A 30 9.36 -3.34 1.44
C VAL A 30 8.10 -2.62 1.91
N ARG A 31 8.06 -1.29 1.79
CA ARG A 31 6.83 -0.52 2.05
C ARG A 31 5.98 -0.49 0.80
N ILE A 32 4.71 -0.81 0.93
CA ILE A 32 3.73 -0.53 -0.12
C ILE A 32 3.39 0.96 -0.09
N LEU A 33 3.15 1.51 -1.27
CA LEU A 33 2.81 2.90 -1.48
C LEU A 33 1.58 2.94 -2.37
N ILE A 34 0.54 3.65 -1.93
CA ILE A 34 -0.67 3.88 -2.71
C ILE A 34 -1.07 5.33 -2.64
N ARG A 35 -1.36 5.93 -3.79
CA ARG A 35 -1.75 7.35 -3.83
C ARG A 35 -3.20 7.50 -3.42
N ARG A 36 -3.52 8.63 -2.77
CA ARG A 36 -4.90 8.97 -2.45
C ARG A 36 -5.79 9.01 -3.69
N GLU A 37 -5.28 9.53 -4.81
CA GLU A 37 -6.03 9.58 -6.08
C GLU A 37 -6.51 8.20 -6.56
N ASN A 38 -5.68 7.16 -6.37
CA ASN A 38 -6.03 5.79 -6.74
C ASN A 38 -7.14 5.26 -5.84
N LEU A 39 -7.05 5.52 -4.54
CA LEU A 39 -8.10 5.18 -3.59
C LEU A 39 -9.42 5.89 -3.87
N GLU A 40 -9.37 7.18 -4.22
CA GLU A 40 -10.54 7.98 -4.62
C GLU A 40 -11.17 7.46 -5.93
N CYS A 41 -10.38 6.80 -6.79
CA CYS A 41 -10.84 6.14 -8.01
C CYS A 41 -11.39 4.71 -7.75
N GLY A 42 -11.26 4.19 -6.53
CA GLY A 42 -11.65 2.82 -6.16
C GLY A 42 -10.57 1.76 -6.39
N GLU A 43 -9.31 2.18 -6.56
CA GLU A 43 -8.15 1.29 -6.61
C GLU A 43 -7.51 1.25 -5.22
N ASP A 44 -7.84 0.20 -4.45
CA ASP A 44 -7.36 -0.05 -3.08
C ASP A 44 -6.19 -1.05 -3.01
N VAL A 45 -5.77 -1.61 -4.15
CA VAL A 45 -4.77 -2.68 -4.20
C VAL A 45 -3.37 -2.13 -4.49
N ALA A 46 -2.54 -2.02 -3.45
CA ALA A 46 -1.13 -1.66 -3.61
C ALA A 46 -0.30 -2.91 -3.99
N THR A 47 0.32 -2.92 -5.16
CA THR A 47 1.17 -4.04 -5.59
C THR A 47 2.61 -3.83 -5.10
N CYS A 48 3.11 -4.76 -4.27
CA CYS A 48 4.54 -4.81 -3.94
C CYS A 48 5.37 -5.12 -5.18
N THR A 49 6.31 -4.25 -5.55
CA THR A 49 7.28 -4.50 -6.63
C THR A 49 8.34 -5.55 -6.29
N SER A 50 8.33 -6.11 -5.07
CA SER A 50 9.32 -7.09 -4.60
C SER A 50 9.02 -8.55 -4.97
N TYR A 51 7.86 -8.87 -5.56
CA TYR A 51 7.47 -10.26 -5.86
C TYR A 51 7.44 -10.59 -7.36
N THR A 52 8.50 -10.23 -8.09
CA THR A 52 8.74 -10.75 -9.45
C THR A 52 10.20 -11.22 -9.59
N THR A 53 10.52 -12.37 -9.00
CA THR A 53 11.51 -13.35 -9.47
C THR A 53 11.27 -14.67 -8.74
#